data_AF-A0A352R3N3-F1
#
_entry.id   AF-A0A352R3N3-F1
#
_cell.length_a   1.000
_cell.length_b   1.000
_cell.length_c   1.000
_cell.angle_alpha   90.00
_cell.angle_beta   90.00
_cell.angle_gamma   90.00
#
_symmetry.space_group_name_H-M   'P 1'
#
loop_
_entity.id
_entity.type
_entity.pdbx_description
1 polymer ?
#
loop_
_entity_poly.entity_id
_entity_poly.type
_entity_poly.pdbx_seq_one_letter_code
_entity_poly.pdbx_strand_id
1 'polypeptide(L)'
;DEAAAATMLLAEQLRDQLPGVRVLWHCGGGSFKNQMKKADKSGATVALIMGEDELQAGQVQVKPLRGQSEAQTVVVDEISAAVQMLI
;
A
#
# COMPACT_ATOMS: atom_id res chain seq x y z
N ASP A 1 10.58 3.53 13.68
CA ASP A 1 10.32 2.80 12.43
C ASP A 1 10.36 3.73 11.23
N GLU A 2 11.42 3.62 10.46
CA GLU A 2 11.67 4.41 9.24
C GLU A 2 10.67 4.05 8.13
N ALA A 3 10.33 2.76 8.00
CA ALA A 3 9.27 2.26 7.12
C ALA A 3 7.91 2.92 7.40
N ALA A 4 7.55 3.13 8.66
CA ALA A 4 6.27 3.77 9.01
C ALA A 4 6.21 5.24 8.53
N ALA A 5 7.31 5.99 8.67
CA ALA A 5 7.39 7.37 8.22
C ALA A 5 7.37 7.46 6.68
N ALA A 6 8.16 6.63 6.00
CA ALA A 6 8.22 6.60 4.55
C ALA A 6 6.87 6.25 3.92
N THR A 7 6.17 5.26 4.48
CA THR A 7 4.89 4.86 3.93
C THR A 7 3.77 5.86 4.27
N MET A 8 3.88 6.60 5.40
CA MET A 8 2.96 7.71 5.68
C MET A 8 3.10 8.82 4.65
N LEU A 9 4.34 9.19 4.29
CA LEU A 9 4.62 10.14 3.21
C LEU A 9 4.05 9.64 1.87
N LEU A 10 4.25 8.36 1.55
CA LEU A 10 3.70 7.76 0.34
C LEU A 10 2.17 7.82 0.30
N ALA A 11 1.52 7.54 1.43
CA ALA A 11 0.07 7.61 1.53
C ALA A 11 -0.46 9.03 1.29
N GLU A 12 0.29 10.06 1.69
CA GLU A 12 -0.03 11.46 1.43
C GLU A 12 0.16 11.83 -0.03
N GLN A 13 1.31 11.47 -0.64
CA GLN A 13 1.57 11.64 -2.07
C GLN A 13 0.48 10.99 -2.94
N LEU A 14 0.03 9.79 -2.57
CA LEU A 14 -1.05 9.10 -3.27
C LEU A 14 -2.39 9.85 -3.19
N ARG A 15 -2.70 10.53 -2.07
CA ARG A 15 -3.92 11.35 -1.98
C ARG A 15 -3.84 12.58 -2.87
N ASP A 16 -2.65 13.18 -2.98
CA ASP A 16 -2.43 14.35 -3.83
C ASP A 16 -2.48 14.00 -5.31
N GLN A 17 -1.88 12.87 -5.70
CA GLN A 17 -1.81 12.42 -7.09
C GLN A 17 -3.12 11.80 -7.59
N LEU A 18 -3.91 11.19 -6.71
CA LEU A 18 -5.15 10.50 -7.06
C LEU A 18 -6.37 11.13 -6.36
N PRO A 19 -6.81 12.33 -6.79
CA PRO A 19 -7.97 13.00 -6.21
C PRO A 19 -9.23 12.13 -6.44
N GLY A 20 -9.76 11.56 -5.35
CA GLY A 20 -10.92 10.67 -5.36
C GLY A 20 -10.66 9.28 -4.78
N VAL A 21 -9.39 8.92 -4.55
CA VAL A 21 -9.03 7.63 -3.94
C VAL A 21 -8.98 7.77 -2.42
N ARG A 22 -9.61 6.83 -1.72
CA ARG A 22 -9.56 6.77 -0.25
C ARG A 22 -8.36 5.94 0.20
N VAL A 23 -7.31 6.61 0.64
CA VAL A 23 -6.11 5.96 1.19
C VAL A 23 -6.24 5.82 2.71
N LEU A 24 -6.32 4.57 3.18
CA LEU A 24 -6.36 4.23 4.60
C LEU A 24 -4.99 3.74 5.07
N TRP A 25 -4.37 4.48 5.98
CA TRP A 25 -3.13 4.10 6.64
C TRP A 25 -3.44 3.50 8.01
N HIS A 26 -2.98 2.27 8.29
CA HIS A 26 -3.16 1.68 9.61
C HIS A 26 -1.95 1.95 10.50
N CYS A 27 -2.07 2.89 11.45
CA CYS A 27 -1.02 3.18 12.43
C CYS A 27 -0.87 2.11 13.54
N GLY A 28 -1.63 1.01 13.48
CA GLY A 28 -1.64 -0.02 14.51
C GLY A 28 -0.63 -1.11 14.21
N GLY A 29 0.38 -1.24 15.06
CA GLY A 29 1.32 -2.36 15.01
C GLY A 29 0.64 -3.73 15.15
N GLY A 30 1.44 -4.79 15.07
CA GLY A 30 1.00 -6.18 15.13
C GLY A 30 1.53 -7.00 13.97
N SER A 31 1.29 -8.31 13.98
CA SER A 31 1.82 -9.20 12.95
C SER A 31 1.25 -8.87 11.56
N PHE A 32 2.06 -9.07 10.53
CA PHE A 32 1.69 -8.91 9.12
C PHE A 32 0.34 -9.57 8.78
N LYS A 33 0.10 -10.77 9.31
CA LYS A 33 -1.15 -11.52 9.14
C LYS A 33 -2.38 -10.78 9.69
N ASN A 34 -2.24 -10.07 10.81
CA ASN A 34 -3.32 -9.27 11.39
C ASN A 34 -3.55 -7.98 10.61
N GLN A 35 -2.48 -7.34 10.14
CA GLN A 35 -2.58 -6.15 9.29
C GLN A 35 -3.26 -6.47 7.96
N MET A 36 -2.88 -7.57 7.31
CA MET A 36 -3.53 -8.05 6.08
C MET A 36 -5.02 -8.34 6.31
N LYS A 37 -5.38 -9.08 7.37
CA LYS A 37 -6.79 -9.32 7.72
C LYS A 37 -7.58 -8.04 7.95
N LYS A 38 -6.96 -6.99 8.51
CA LYS A 38 -7.60 -5.68 8.67
C LYS A 38 -7.75 -4.97 7.33
N ALA A 39 -6.76 -5.06 6.44
CA ALA A 39 -6.84 -4.54 5.08
C ALA A 39 -7.99 -5.20 4.30
N ASP A 40 -8.10 -6.53 4.35
CA ASP A 40 -9.22 -7.29 3.75
C ASP A 40 -10.58 -6.82 4.30
N LYS A 41 -10.68 -6.64 5.63
CA LYS A 41 -11.90 -6.17 6.29
C LYS A 41 -12.21 -4.69 6.05
N SER A 42 -11.23 -3.89 5.67
CA SER A 42 -11.41 -2.45 5.45
C SER A 42 -12.29 -2.14 4.24
N GLY A 43 -12.48 -3.12 3.36
CA GLY A 43 -13.22 -2.94 2.13
C GLY A 43 -12.39 -2.41 0.97
N ALA A 44 -11.09 -2.15 1.16
CA ALA A 44 -10.20 -1.64 0.12
C ALA A 44 -10.12 -2.57 -1.10
N THR A 45 -9.88 -1.98 -2.27
CA THR A 45 -9.64 -2.71 -3.53
C THR A 45 -8.22 -3.28 -3.56
N VAL A 46 -7.27 -2.53 -3.03
CA VAL A 46 -5.83 -2.82 -3.08
C VAL A 46 -5.20 -2.55 -1.71
N ALA A 47 -4.24 -3.37 -1.31
CA ALA A 47 -3.36 -3.18 -0.17
C ALA A 47 -1.95 -2.84 -0.64
N LEU A 48 -1.34 -1.82 -0.02
CA LEU A 48 0.05 -1.45 -0.22
C LEU A 48 0.85 -1.93 0.97
N ILE A 49 1.94 -2.63 0.71
CA ILE A 49 2.77 -3.29 1.70
C ILE A 49 4.20 -2.77 1.53
N MET A 50 4.69 -2.10 2.56
CA MET A 50 6.06 -1.60 2.63
C MET A 50 6.66 -2.00 3.96
N GLY A 51 7.53 -3.01 3.94
CA GLY A 51 8.39 -3.38 5.06
C GLY A 51 9.73 -2.63 5.00
N GLU A 52 10.65 -3.03 5.87
CA GLU A 52 12.02 -2.50 5.87
C GLU A 52 12.79 -2.92 4.61
N ASP A 53 12.61 -4.16 4.16
CA ASP A 53 13.24 -4.69 2.94
C ASP A 53 12.76 -3.94 1.69
N GLU A 54 11.44 -3.74 1.56
CA GLU A 54 10.85 -2.96 0.47
C GLU A 54 11.33 -1.51 0.49
N LEU A 55 11.41 -0.88 1.67
CA LEU A 55 11.92 0.48 1.80
C LEU A 55 13.39 0.57 1.34
N GLN A 56 14.24 -0.36 1.77
CA GLN A 56 15.65 -0.39 1.34
C GLN A 56 15.79 -0.64 -0.16
N ALA A 57 14.90 -1.44 -0.74
CA ALA A 57 14.87 -1.71 -2.17
C ALA A 57 14.22 -0.58 -3.01
N GLY A 58 13.63 0.44 -2.37
CA GLY A 58 12.88 1.49 -3.05
C GLY A 58 11.61 0.98 -3.75
N GLN A 59 11.01 -0.09 -3.22
CA GLN A 59 9.89 -0.81 -3.82
C GLN A 59 8.71 -0.89 -2.85
N VAL A 60 7.55 -1.27 -3.38
CA VAL A 60 6.33 -1.51 -2.60
C VAL A 60 5.61 -2.70 -3.21
N GLN A 61 5.12 -3.60 -2.36
CA GLN A 61 4.23 -4.66 -2.79
C GLN A 61 2.79 -4.16 -2.86
N VAL A 62 2.22 -4.23 -4.05
CA VAL A 62 0.84 -3.89 -4.35
C VAL A 62 0.06 -5.18 -4.46
N LYS A 63 -0.85 -5.41 -3.52
CA LYS A 63 -1.67 -6.61 -3.47
C LYS A 63 -3.15 -6.27 -3.69
N PRO A 64 -3.75 -6.72 -4.80
CA PRO A 64 -5.19 -6.65 -5.00
C PRO A 64 -5.90 -7.48 -3.94
N LEU A 65 -6.83 -6.87 -3.20
CA LEU A 65 -7.69 -7.56 -2.22
C LEU A 65 -9.00 -8.03 -2.85
N ARG A 66 -9.30 -7.52 -4.05
CA ARG A 66 -10.49 -7.83 -4.84
C ARG A 66 -10.04 -8.35 -6.20
N GLY A 67 -10.66 -9.43 -6.68
CA GLY A 67 -10.29 -10.08 -7.94
C GLY A 67 -9.33 -11.26 -7.78
N GLN A 68 -8.82 -11.77 -8.90
CA GLN A 68 -7.88 -12.91 -8.98
C GLN A 68 -6.45 -12.48 -9.36
N SER A 69 -6.10 -11.22 -9.10
CA SER A 69 -4.79 -10.70 -9.44
C SER A 69 -3.78 -10.98 -8.31
N GLU A 70 -2.57 -11.41 -8.70
CA GLU A 70 -1.49 -11.66 -7.76
C GLU A 70 -0.89 -10.36 -7.21
N ALA A 71 -0.15 -10.47 -6.10
CA ALA A 71 0.63 -9.35 -5.60
C ALA A 71 1.77 -9.05 -6.58
N GLN A 72 1.99 -7.77 -6.85
CA GLN A 72 3.08 -7.30 -7.71
C GLN A 72 3.97 -6.34 -6.94
N THR A 73 5.27 -6.40 -7.19
CA THR A 73 6.24 -5.46 -6.64
C THR A 73 6.47 -4.35 -7.65
N VAL A 74 6.26 -3.11 -7.23
CA VAL A 74 6.48 -1.92 -8.06
C VAL A 74 7.44 -0.98 -7.37
N VAL A 75 8.15 -0.16 -8.14
CA VAL A 75 8.96 0.93 -7.60
C VAL A 75 8.06 2.00 -6.98
N VAL A 76 8.52 2.62 -5.89
CA VAL A 76 7.77 3.66 -5.16
C VAL A 76 7.30 4.77 -6.10
N ASP A 77 8.14 5.18 -7.05
CA ASP A 77 7.84 6.26 -8.01
C ASP A 77 6.70 5.92 -8.98
N GLU A 78 6.48 4.63 -9.28
CA GLU A 78 5.43 4.18 -10.21
C GLU A 78 4.14 3.76 -9.51
N ILE A 79 4.10 3.83 -8.17
CA ILE A 79 3.01 3.26 -7.41
C ILE A 79 1.66 3.93 -7.67
N SER A 80 1.65 5.23 -7.95
CA SER A 80 0.42 5.95 -8.26
C SER A 80 -0.22 5.46 -9.56
N ALA A 81 0.58 5.27 -10.61
CA ALA A 81 0.15 4.68 -11.86
C ALA A 81 -0.33 3.23 -11.67
N ALA A 82 0.41 2.43 -10.90
CA ALA A 82 0.05 1.05 -10.60
C ALA A 82 -1.27 0.94 -9.83
N VAL A 83 -1.47 1.80 -8.83
CA VAL A 83 -2.73 1.89 -8.08
C VAL A 83 -3.85 2.31 -9.02
N GLN A 84 -3.67 3.35 -9.84
CA GLN A 84 -4.70 3.86 -10.75
C GLN A 84 -5.17 2.84 -11.79
N MET A 85 -4.33 1.90 -12.20
CA MET A 85 -4.73 0.80 -13.09
C MET A 85 -5.56 -0.29 -12.40
N LEU A 86 -5.56 -0.36 -11.06
CA LEU A 86 -6.19 -1.42 -10.26
C LEU A 86 -7.49 -1.00 -9.56
N ILE A 87 -7.82 0.31 -9.54
CA ILE A 87 -9.07 0.88 -9.00
C ILE A 87 -10.06 1.15 -10.12
#